data_AF-A0AAW7I487-F1
#
_entry.id   AF-A0AAW7I487-F1
#
_cell.length_a   1.000
_cell.length_b   1.000
_cell.length_c   1.000
_cell.angle_alpha   90.00
_cell.angle_beta   90.00
_cell.angle_gamma   90.00
#
_symmetry.space_group_name_H-M   'P 1'
#
loop_
_entity.id
_entity.type
_entity.pdbx_description
1 polymer ?
#
loop_
_entity_poly.entity_id
_entity_poly.type
_entity_poly.pdbx_seq_one_letter_code
_entity_poly.pdbx_strand_id
1 'polypeptide(L)' 'MLHRYDVGDRVNSDDAVILQAALEHHPNSASKIGCGVIGFSVRSADYGTKCFWLNRSDGSTEKFSITGAIHGK' A
#
# COMPACT_ATOMS: atom_id res chain seq x y z
N MET A 1 3.78 12.50 -0.10
CA MET A 1 4.40 11.18 0.16
C MET A 1 4.62 10.40 -1.12
N LEU A 2 3.58 10.02 -1.88
CA LEU A 2 3.71 9.23 -3.11
C LEU A 2 4.59 9.85 -4.23
N HIS A 3 4.64 11.18 -4.38
CA HIS A 3 5.50 11.85 -5.37
C HIS A 3 7.01 11.79 -5.05
N ARG A 4 7.39 11.40 -3.82
CA ARG A 4 8.80 11.27 -3.43
C ARG A 4 9.42 9.95 -3.90
N TYR A 5 8.59 8.98 -4.24
CA TYR A 5 9.02 7.64 -4.64
C TYR A 5 8.87 7.46 -6.15
N ASP A 6 9.85 6.78 -6.73
CA ASP A 6 9.77 6.39 -8.13
C ASP A 6 9.04 5.05 -8.32
N VAL A 7 8.65 4.77 -9.56
CA VAL A 7 7.91 3.55 -9.90
C VAL A 7 8.88 2.37 -9.82
N GLY A 8 8.58 1.40 -8.97
CA GLY A 8 9.45 0.27 -8.65
C GLY A 8 10.26 0.46 -7.37
N ASP A 9 10.18 1.65 -6.76
CA ASP A 9 10.91 1.93 -5.51
C ASP A 9 10.19 1.34 -4.29
N ARG A 10 10.98 0.91 -3.31
CA ARG A 10 10.46 0.32 -2.07
C ARG A 10 10.13 1.44 -1.09
N VAL A 11 8.95 1.37 -0.48
CA VAL A 11 8.54 2.38 0.50
C VAL A 11 9.45 2.29 1.72
N ASN A 12 9.90 3.43 2.23
CA ASN A 12 10.73 3.48 3.42
C ASN A 12 9.93 3.02 4.66
N SER A 13 10.62 2.57 5.72
CA SER A 13 9.97 2.08 6.93
C SER A 13 9.01 3.10 7.58
N ASP A 14 9.32 4.40 7.49
CA ASP A 14 8.45 5.46 8.04
C ASP A 14 7.09 5.53 7.34
N ASP A 15 7.09 5.64 6.01
CA ASP A 15 5.87 5.59 5.20
C ASP A 15 5.18 4.22 5.27
N ALA A 16 5.94 3.13 5.45
CA ALA A 16 5.39 1.79 5.62
C ALA A 16 4.56 1.66 6.91
N VAL A 17 4.96 2.34 8.00
CA VAL A 17 4.17 2.40 9.25
C VAL A 17 2.85 3.13 9.02
N ILE A 18 2.88 4.25 8.29
CA ILE A 18 1.67 5.02 7.95
C ILE A 18 0.73 4.19 7.08
N LEU A 19 1.27 3.47 6.09
CA LEU A 19 0.50 2.58 5.23
C LEU A 19 -0.09 1.40 6.01
N GLN A 20 0.66 0.84 6.97
CA GLN A 20 0.15 -0.19 7.88
C GLN A 20 -0.98 0.35 8.74
N ALA A 21 -0.82 1.51 9.38
CA ALA A 21 -1.87 2.12 10.18
C ALA A 21 -3.12 2.41 9.34
N ALA A 22 -2.96 2.93 8.12
CA ALA A 22 -4.08 3.15 7.19
C ALA A 22 -4.75 1.82 6.76
N LEU A 23 -3.97 0.76 6.59
CA LEU A 23 -4.46 -0.57 6.28
C LEU A 23 -5.27 -1.15 7.44
N GLU A 24 -4.79 -1.02 8.68
CA GLU A 24 -5.46 -1.47 9.90
C GLU A 24 -6.79 -0.74 10.13
N HIS A 25 -6.82 0.56 9.81
CA HIS A 25 -8.04 1.37 9.86
C HIS A 25 -9.04 1.08 8.73
N HIS A 26 -8.66 0.32 7.71
CA HIS A 26 -9.54 -0.01 6.59
C HIS A 26 -10.55 -1.09 7.01
N PRO A 27 -11.85 -0.99 6.67
CA PRO A 27 -12.84 -2.00 7.03
C PRO A 27 -12.56 -3.39 6.41
N ASN A 28 -11.78 -3.44 5.33
CA ASN A 28 -11.27 -4.68 4.73
C ASN A 28 -9.82 -5.00 5.13
N SER A 29 -9.34 -4.50 6.28
CA SER A 29 -7.98 -4.74 6.78
C SER A 29 -7.67 -6.23 6.88
N ALA A 30 -8.58 -7.01 7.48
CA ALA A 30 -8.44 -8.45 7.63
C ALA A 30 -8.28 -9.18 6.29
N SER A 31 -9.02 -8.77 5.25
CA SER A 31 -8.92 -9.35 3.90
C SER A 31 -7.62 -8.92 3.20
N LYS A 32 -7.21 -7.66 3.37
CA LYS A 32 -5.97 -7.11 2.80
C LYS A 32 -4.72 -7.72 3.44
N ILE A 33 -4.68 -7.80 4.77
CA ILE A 33 -3.59 -8.40 5.53
C ILE A 33 -3.56 -9.90 5.28
N GLY A 34 -4.70 -10.58 5.39
CA GLY A 34 -4.86 -12.01 5.11
C GLY A 34 -3.83 -12.88 5.84
N CYS A 35 -2.71 -13.15 5.17
CA CYS A 35 -1.60 -13.99 5.63
C CYS A 35 -0.41 -13.20 6.22
N GLY A 36 -0.44 -11.86 6.14
CA GLY A 36 0.63 -10.98 6.61
C GLY A 36 1.21 -10.09 5.50
N VAL A 37 1.67 -8.90 5.88
CA VAL A 37 2.25 -7.91 4.97
C VAL A 37 3.74 -7.80 5.27
N ILE A 38 4.58 -8.07 4.27
CA ILE A 38 6.05 -7.93 4.39
C ILE A 38 6.51 -6.50 4.13
N GLY A 39 5.71 -5.71 3.41
CA GLY A 39 5.98 -4.30 3.21
C GLY A 39 5.22 -3.72 2.03
N PHE A 40 5.63 -2.51 1.62
CA PHE A 40 4.96 -1.77 0.56
C PHE A 40 5.95 -1.35 -0.52
N SER A 41 5.48 -1.37 -1.77
CA SER A 41 6.23 -0.89 -2.94
C SER A 41 5.40 0.13 -3.69
N VAL A 42 6.06 1.09 -4.35
CA VAL A 42 5.38 2.05 -5.22
C VAL A 42 5.46 1.52 -6.64
N ARG A 43 4.33 1.45 -7.35
CA ARG A 43 4.30 1.11 -8.77
C ARG A 43 3.39 2.05 -9.53
N SER A 44 3.62 2.18 -10.84
CA SER A 44 2.68 2.82 -11.73
C SER A 44 1.40 1.98 -11.80
N ALA A 45 0.27 2.68 -11.76
CA ALA A 45 -1.03 2.18 -12.12
C ALA A 45 -1.38 2.72 -13.53
N ASP A 46 -2.57 2.34 -14.00
CA ASP A 46 -3.14 2.85 -15.24
C ASP A 46 -3.22 4.38 -15.25
N TYR A 47 -3.12 4.96 -16.45
CA TYR A 47 -3.12 6.41 -16.70
C TYR A 47 -1.94 7.20 -16.10
N GLY A 48 -0.78 6.56 -15.88
CA GLY A 48 0.43 7.26 -15.40
C GLY A 48 0.32 7.72 -13.95
N THR A 49 -0.67 7.23 -13.22
CA THR A 49 -0.81 7.47 -11.79
C THR A 49 0.12 6.53 -11.01
N LYS A 50 0.63 6.98 -9.88
CA LYS A 50 1.39 6.11 -8.97
C LYS A 50 0.39 5.53 -7.95
N CYS A 51 0.62 4.30 -7.49
CA CYS A 51 -0.16 3.68 -6.42
C CYS A 51 0.75 2.87 -5.52
N PHE A 52 0.34 2.68 -4.28
CA PHE A 52 1.02 1.77 -3.37
C PHE A 52 0.56 0.34 -3.65
N TRP A 53 1.50 -0.58 -3.49
CA TRP A 53 1.27 -2.02 -3.60
C TRP A 53 1.70 -2.65 -2.29
N LEU A 54 0.80 -3.42 -1.69
CA LEU A 54 1.13 -4.30 -0.59
C LEU A 54 1.89 -5.50 -1.14
N ASN A 55 2.99 -5.86 -0.50
CA ASN A 55 3.63 -7.15 -0.67
C ASN A 55 3.20 -8.03 0.49
N ARG A 56 2.57 -9.17 0.21
CA ARG A 56 2.18 -10.17 1.20
C ARG A 56 3.33 -11.16 1.43
N SER A 57 3.35 -11.77 2.62
CA SER A 57 4.28 -12.85 2.98
C SER A 57 4.20 -14.06 2.04
N ASP A 58 3.05 -14.25 1.41
CA ASP A 58 2.80 -15.29 0.39
C ASP A 58 3.45 -14.99 -0.98
N GLY A 59 4.13 -13.84 -1.12
CA GLY A 59 4.73 -13.38 -2.39
C GLY A 59 3.74 -12.70 -3.34
N SER A 60 2.43 -12.77 -3.04
CA SER A 60 1.40 -12.02 -3.76
C SER A 60 1.47 -10.52 -3.46
N THR A 61 1.28 -9.69 -4.49
CA THR A 61 1.20 -8.23 -4.33
C THR A 61 -0.19 -7.71 -4.66
N GLU A 62 -0.70 -6.79 -3.87
CA GLU A 62 -2.03 -6.22 -4.08
C GLU A 62 -2.04 -4.70 -4.08
N LYS A 63 -2.77 -4.10 -5.03
CA LYS A 63 -2.91 -2.65 -5.09
C LYS A 63 -3.62 -2.10 -3.85
N PHE A 64 -3.08 -1.01 -3.32
CA PHE A 64 -3.62 -0.31 -2.16
C PHE A 64 -3.54 1.19 -2.36
N SER A 65 -4.70 1.82 -2.30
CA SER A 65 -4.82 3.26 -2.43
C SER A 65 -5.03 3.84 -1.05
N ILE A 66 -3.98 4.44 -0.48
CA ILE A 66 -4.09 5.08 0.85
C ILE A 66 -5.22 6.12 0.86
N THR A 67 -5.38 6.89 -0.22
CA THR A 67 -6.45 7.89 -0.36
C THR A 67 -7.83 7.30 -0.18
N GLY A 68 -8.10 6.09 -0.66
CA GLY A 68 -9.39 5.42 -0.46
C GLY A 68 -9.59 4.95 0.98
N ALA A 69 -8.50 4.62 1.69
CA ALA A 69 -8.56 4.25 3.09
C ALA A 69 -8.77 5.46 4.03
N ILE A 70 -8.16 6.61 3.72
CA ILE A 70 -8.33 7.82 4.55
C ILE A 70 -9.64 8.55 4.22
N HIS A 71 -10.09 8.52 2.96
CA HIS A 71 -11.23 9.29 2.48
C HIS A 71 -12.54 8.50 2.47
N GLY A 72 -12.67 7.51 3.38
CA GLY A 72 -13.77 6.55 3.47
C GLY A 72 -15.11 7.15 3.03
N LYS A 73 -15.62 6.66 1.91
CA LYS A 73 -16.93 7.00 1.37
C LYS A 73 -17.74 5.73 1.17
#